data_AF-A0A416ZLY2-F1
#
_entry.id   AF-A0A416ZLY2-F1
#
_cell.length_a   1.000
_cell.length_b   1.000
_cell.length_c   1.000
_cell.angle_alpha   90.00
_cell.angle_beta   90.00
_cell.angle_gamma   90.00
#
_symmetry.space_group_name_H-M   'P 1'
#
loop_
_entity.id
_entity.type
_entity.pdbx_description
1 polymer ?
#
loop_
_entity_poly.entity_id
_entity_poly.type
_entity_poly.pdbx_seq_one_letter_code
_entity_poly.pdbx_strand_id
1 'polypeptide(L)'
;MGASGEIFREKKRGKEHMKEQQKKKAAPVLVVLILIVLVGAAGVVSFLINRYKPGTEYMAGNEYFNLTDENSVALIQNGELLEEQAVLIGGEPYAAYTYVESQLNSCFYWDEETKGILLTTSGGVQTLLPGDAAIAKTPGGQPAVQQESDGTVYISLDVVKEYTDLDYAYYSDPNRVVIRNEWDGVEQATVQSDTAQVRQKGGIKSLILADVQKGDTLLYLENLDNWCKVMTADGYTGYIQTEDISEPEAIEARTAKKDSYERITRDHKINLVWHQSTSTESNDAMAEMTAEMTGVNVISPTWFSVTDETGTISSLASADYVKLAHEAGREVWGLIDNFNEAFDETTDLAYASVRSRIIEQLLAEAASCGMDGINVDFENLKEAGIPHYLQFLRELTSAAHAQNLVVSVDTPVPQAYTMYYQRGEQARFVDYMIVMAYDEHFAGSEEAGSVSSLPFVQQAVEEMTRVMPADQVICGIPFYTRVWTEKFGQSAITSEVLGMDGAKTMQKRIR
;
A
#
# COMPACT_ATOMS: atom_id res chain seq x y z
N MET A 1 116.95 29.69 20.05
CA MET A 1 115.91 28.69 19.65
C MET A 1 114.76 28.83 20.64
N GLY A 2 113.52 29.08 20.28
CA GLY A 2 112.89 29.31 18.98
C GLY A 2 111.47 29.82 19.27
N ALA A 3 111.11 30.91 18.62
CA ALA A 3 109.74 31.40 18.53
C ALA A 3 108.91 30.43 17.66
N SER A 4 108.40 29.37 18.28
CA SER A 4 107.47 28.43 17.62
C SER A 4 106.41 27.84 18.59
N GLY A 5 106.34 28.34 19.83
CA GLY A 5 105.43 27.84 20.86
C GLY A 5 104.08 28.58 20.97
N GLU A 6 103.97 29.81 20.46
CA GLU A 6 102.78 30.66 20.69
C GLU A 6 101.67 30.47 19.65
N ILE A 7 102.01 30.13 18.40
CA ILE A 7 101.01 30.01 17.32
C ILE A 7 100.16 28.71 17.44
N PHE A 8 100.65 27.68 18.15
CA PHE A 8 99.92 26.42 18.32
C PHE A 8 98.97 26.41 19.54
N ARG A 9 99.17 27.33 20.51
CA ARG A 9 98.37 27.38 21.75
C ARG A 9 97.09 28.22 21.62
N GLU A 10 97.02 29.16 20.68
CA GLU A 10 95.80 29.93 20.42
C GLU A 10 94.74 29.16 19.61
N LYS A 11 95.14 28.32 18.63
CA LYS A 11 94.18 27.51 17.85
C LYS A 11 93.44 26.44 18.66
N LYS A 12 94.01 26.00 19.80
CA LYS A 12 93.40 24.98 20.67
C LYS A 12 92.41 25.57 21.68
N ARG A 13 92.69 26.75 22.24
CA ARG A 13 91.77 27.49 23.13
C ARG A 13 90.52 28.03 22.42
N GLY A 14 90.63 28.43 21.15
CA GLY A 14 89.46 28.83 20.35
C GLY A 14 88.49 27.68 20.05
N LYS A 15 89.00 26.45 19.84
CA LYS A 15 88.19 25.25 19.59
C LYS A 15 87.53 24.69 20.85
N GLU A 16 88.16 24.81 22.02
CA GLU A 16 87.59 24.36 23.30
C GLU A 16 86.53 25.34 23.83
N HIS A 17 86.75 26.67 23.72
CA HIS A 17 85.72 27.66 24.07
C HIS A 17 84.47 27.60 23.16
N MET A 18 84.63 27.29 21.86
CA MET A 18 83.50 27.06 20.95
C MET A 18 82.68 25.82 21.32
N LYS A 19 83.33 24.72 21.74
CA LYS A 19 82.64 23.48 22.15
C LYS A 19 81.91 23.63 23.49
N GLU A 20 82.43 24.45 24.40
CA GLU A 20 81.82 24.69 25.72
C GLU A 20 80.65 25.69 25.66
N GLN A 21 80.73 26.71 24.79
CA GLN A 21 79.58 27.58 24.49
C GLN A 21 78.47 26.87 23.71
N GLN A 22 78.80 25.93 22.81
CA GLN A 22 77.80 25.10 22.12
C GLN A 22 77.08 24.15 23.07
N LYS A 23 77.77 23.54 24.06
CA LYS A 23 77.15 22.68 25.08
C LYS A 23 76.21 23.44 26.04
N LYS A 24 76.53 24.69 26.41
CA LYS A 24 75.66 25.53 27.25
C LYS A 24 74.42 26.07 26.52
N LYS A 25 74.43 26.13 25.18
CA LYS A 25 73.25 26.46 24.35
C LYS A 25 72.45 25.22 23.93
N ALA A 26 73.06 24.04 23.85
CA ALA A 26 72.38 22.80 23.46
C ALA A 26 71.49 22.20 24.57
N ALA A 27 71.85 22.37 25.84
CA ALA A 27 71.06 21.87 26.97
C ALA A 27 69.63 22.44 27.05
N PRO A 28 69.40 23.77 26.97
CA PRO A 28 68.04 24.32 26.92
C PRO A 28 67.30 23.95 25.61
N VAL A 29 68.00 23.81 24.48
CA VAL A 29 67.39 23.37 23.21
C VAL A 29 66.89 21.93 23.29
N LEU A 30 67.63 21.03 23.95
CA LEU A 30 67.23 19.64 24.17
C LEU A 30 65.99 19.55 25.08
N VAL A 31 65.94 20.35 26.14
CA VAL A 31 64.76 20.44 27.03
C VAL A 31 63.53 20.95 26.29
N VAL A 32 63.69 21.97 25.43
CA VAL A 32 62.61 22.48 24.57
C VAL A 32 62.13 21.42 23.57
N LEU A 33 63.04 20.67 22.94
CA LEU A 33 62.68 19.57 22.03
C LEU A 33 61.92 18.45 22.74
N ILE A 34 62.32 18.08 23.96
CA ILE A 34 61.60 17.07 24.77
C ILE A 34 60.20 17.58 25.15
N LEU A 35 60.06 18.86 25.52
CA LEU A 35 58.76 19.50 25.79
C LEU A 35 57.86 19.50 24.54
N ILE A 36 58.40 19.80 23.36
CA ILE A 36 57.64 19.75 22.10
C ILE A 36 57.14 18.33 21.81
N VAL A 37 57.98 17.31 22.02
CA VAL A 37 57.58 15.90 21.85
C VAL A 37 56.53 15.49 22.88
N LEU A 38 56.64 15.92 24.13
CA LEU A 38 55.65 15.63 25.18
C LEU A 38 54.31 16.33 24.93
N VAL A 39 54.32 17.59 24.49
CA VAL A 39 53.11 18.32 24.08
C VAL A 39 52.50 17.70 22.83
N GLY A 40 53.32 17.27 21.87
CA GLY A 40 52.88 16.52 20.69
C GLY A 40 52.25 15.18 21.06
N ALA A 41 52.88 14.41 21.93
CA ALA A 41 52.36 13.14 22.43
C ALA A 41 51.06 13.32 23.24
N ALA A 42 51.00 14.33 24.12
CA ALA A 42 49.78 14.69 24.84
C ALA A 42 48.67 15.15 23.88
N GLY A 43 49.01 15.88 22.81
CA GLY A 43 48.09 16.27 21.75
C GLY A 43 47.55 15.07 20.98
N VAL A 44 48.39 14.09 20.64
CA VAL A 44 47.99 12.83 19.98
C VAL A 44 47.12 11.99 20.90
N VAL A 45 47.49 11.84 22.17
CA VAL A 45 46.69 11.11 23.18
C VAL A 45 45.34 11.79 23.38
N SER A 46 45.31 13.11 23.53
CA SER A 46 44.07 13.89 23.63
C SER A 46 43.19 13.75 22.38
N PHE A 47 43.81 13.79 21.19
CA PHE A 47 43.10 13.58 19.93
C PHE A 47 42.51 12.17 19.81
N LEU A 48 43.26 11.13 20.20
CA LEU A 48 42.78 9.75 20.21
C LEU A 48 41.65 9.56 21.23
N ILE A 49 41.80 10.07 22.45
CA ILE A 49 40.73 10.03 23.46
C ILE A 49 39.48 10.75 22.92
N ASN A 50 39.63 11.94 22.34
CA ASN A 50 38.49 12.68 21.82
C ASN A 50 37.86 11.99 20.60
N ARG A 51 38.63 11.26 19.79
CA ARG A 51 38.12 10.51 18.64
C ARG A 51 37.32 9.28 19.05
N TYR A 52 37.72 8.56 20.09
CA TYR A 52 37.08 7.31 20.54
C TYR A 52 36.12 7.48 21.72
N LYS A 53 36.07 8.64 22.37
CA LYS A 53 35.10 8.92 23.44
C LYS A 53 33.67 8.98 22.88
N PRO A 54 32.70 8.20 23.36
CA PRO A 54 31.31 8.34 22.93
C PRO A 54 30.73 9.72 23.22
N GLY A 55 29.83 10.20 22.36
CA GLY A 55 29.01 11.37 22.59
C GLY A 55 27.95 11.07 23.65
N THR A 56 27.67 12.06 24.50
CA THR A 56 26.74 11.97 25.64
C THR A 56 25.56 12.93 25.50
N GLU A 57 25.40 13.53 24.33
CA GLU A 57 24.32 14.47 24.04
C GLU A 57 23.09 13.69 23.60
N TYR A 58 21.94 14.03 24.18
CA TYR A 58 20.64 13.45 23.85
C TYR A 58 19.90 14.36 22.89
N MET A 59 19.20 13.78 21.93
CA MET A 59 18.18 14.48 21.15
C MET A 59 16.93 14.64 22.02
N ALA A 60 16.31 15.81 22.00
CA ALA A 60 15.04 16.00 22.71
C ALA A 60 13.94 15.16 22.04
N GLY A 61 13.08 14.51 22.83
CA GLY A 61 12.00 13.67 22.28
C GLY A 61 11.08 14.45 21.33
N ASN A 62 10.64 15.65 21.72
CA ASN A 62 9.84 16.52 20.85
C ASN A 62 10.56 16.90 19.56
N GLU A 63 11.88 17.06 19.60
CA GLU A 63 12.69 17.35 18.40
C GLU A 63 12.75 16.11 17.48
N TYR A 64 12.96 14.92 18.04
CA TYR A 64 12.99 13.68 17.25
C TYR A 64 11.65 13.39 16.57
N PHE A 65 10.54 13.53 17.32
CA PHE A 65 9.19 13.24 16.86
C PHE A 65 8.52 14.42 16.13
N ASN A 66 9.24 15.52 15.90
CA ASN A 66 8.73 16.74 15.25
C ASN A 66 7.45 17.31 15.90
N LEU A 67 7.32 17.22 17.22
CA LEU A 67 6.13 17.67 17.95
C LEU A 67 6.21 19.16 18.26
N THR A 68 5.24 19.93 17.75
CA THR A 68 5.21 21.39 17.89
C THR A 68 4.19 21.91 18.90
N ASP A 69 3.22 21.09 19.29
CA ASP A 69 2.17 21.43 20.25
C ASP A 69 1.84 20.26 21.19
N GLU A 70 1.03 20.54 22.21
CA GLU A 70 0.71 19.60 23.30
C GLU A 70 -0.31 18.51 22.93
N ASN A 71 -1.05 18.68 21.84
CA ASN A 71 -2.05 17.73 21.37
C ASN A 71 -1.57 16.90 20.18
N SER A 72 -0.51 17.33 19.48
CA SER A 72 0.13 16.55 18.44
C SER A 72 0.68 15.24 18.98
N VAL A 73 0.51 14.18 18.18
CA VAL A 73 0.93 12.80 18.48
C VAL A 73 1.71 12.28 17.28
N ALA A 74 2.97 11.92 17.48
CA ALA A 74 3.75 11.33 16.39
C ALA A 74 3.23 9.93 16.03
N LEU A 75 3.20 9.63 14.73
CA LEU A 75 2.82 8.32 14.22
C LEU A 75 4.07 7.55 13.80
N ILE A 76 4.24 6.37 14.38
CA ILE A 76 5.27 5.42 14.00
C ILE A 76 4.56 4.16 13.53
N GLN A 77 4.76 3.76 12.27
CA GLN A 77 4.11 2.58 11.70
C GLN A 77 5.17 1.60 11.20
N ASN A 78 5.13 0.35 11.68
CA ASN A 78 6.02 -0.74 11.28
C ASN A 78 7.53 -0.40 11.31
N GLY A 79 7.97 0.45 12.24
CA GLY A 79 9.37 0.87 12.35
C GLY A 79 9.71 2.22 11.71
N GLU A 80 8.76 2.83 11.00
CA GLU A 80 8.95 4.09 10.30
C GLU A 80 8.23 5.25 11.01
N LEU A 81 8.95 6.34 11.28
CA LEU A 81 8.36 7.59 11.77
C LEU A 81 7.77 8.34 10.58
N LEU A 82 6.47 8.61 10.63
CA LEU A 82 5.74 9.28 9.56
C LEU A 82 5.82 10.81 9.69
N GLU A 83 5.67 11.50 8.58
CA GLU A 83 5.53 12.97 8.57
C GLU A 83 4.16 13.42 9.09
N GLU A 84 3.13 12.62 8.83
CA GLU A 84 1.78 12.84 9.34
C GLU A 84 1.71 12.61 10.86
N GLN A 85 0.87 13.40 11.53
CA GLN A 85 0.69 13.31 12.98
C GLN A 85 -0.78 13.01 13.30
N ALA A 86 -0.97 12.23 14.36
CA ALA A 86 -2.25 12.08 15.04
C ALA A 86 -2.45 13.24 16.02
N VAL A 87 -3.63 13.29 16.62
CA VAL A 87 -4.01 14.30 17.62
C VAL A 87 -4.61 13.65 18.86
N LEU A 88 -4.45 14.30 20.01
CA LEU A 88 -5.18 13.96 21.23
C LEU A 88 -6.51 14.70 21.27
N ILE A 89 -7.61 13.94 21.33
CA ILE A 89 -8.95 14.46 21.58
C ILE A 89 -9.48 13.79 22.84
N GLY A 90 -9.77 14.58 23.87
CA GLY A 90 -10.18 14.04 25.17
C GLY A 90 -9.10 13.21 25.87
N GLY A 91 -7.83 13.35 25.48
CA GLY A 91 -6.70 12.56 26.00
C GLY A 91 -6.52 11.20 25.32
N GLU A 92 -7.28 10.91 24.27
CA GLU A 92 -7.18 9.67 23.49
C GLU A 92 -6.66 9.99 22.08
N PRO A 93 -5.88 9.09 21.44
CA PRO A 93 -5.27 9.35 20.14
C PRO A 93 -6.27 9.11 19.00
N TYR A 94 -6.36 10.09 18.11
CA TYR A 94 -7.11 10.03 16.87
C TYR A 94 -6.19 10.29 15.69
N ALA A 95 -6.38 9.56 14.59
CA ALA A 95 -5.65 9.79 13.36
C ALA A 95 -6.56 10.40 12.30
N ALA A 96 -5.98 11.17 11.37
CA ALA A 96 -6.73 11.75 10.27
C ALA A 96 -7.39 10.64 9.45
N TYR A 97 -8.63 10.87 9.01
CA TYR A 97 -9.38 9.92 8.19
C TYR A 97 -8.59 9.47 6.96
N THR A 98 -7.93 10.40 6.26
CA THR A 98 -7.15 10.11 5.04
C THR A 98 -5.99 9.14 5.31
N TYR A 99 -5.36 9.24 6.48
CA TYR A 99 -4.35 8.29 6.92
C TYR A 99 -4.98 6.92 7.23
N VAL A 100 -6.10 6.91 7.96
CA VAL A 100 -6.81 5.66 8.29
C VAL A 100 -7.23 4.92 7.02
N GLU A 101 -7.89 5.59 6.07
CA GLU A 101 -8.35 5.00 4.82
C GLU A 101 -7.19 4.42 4.00
N SER A 102 -6.11 5.19 3.84
CA SER A 102 -5.02 4.83 2.92
C SER A 102 -3.98 3.88 3.52
N GLN A 103 -3.73 3.93 4.83
CA GLN A 103 -2.64 3.20 5.48
C GLN A 103 -3.10 2.08 6.42
N LEU A 104 -4.33 2.16 6.96
CA LEU A 104 -4.79 1.23 8.00
C LEU A 104 -5.96 0.37 7.53
N ASN A 105 -7.09 0.98 7.18
CA ASN A 105 -8.26 0.28 6.70
C ASN A 105 -9.15 1.16 5.83
N SER A 106 -9.17 0.83 4.54
CA SER A 106 -9.98 1.44 3.50
C SER A 106 -11.49 1.26 3.69
N CYS A 107 -11.94 0.39 4.62
CA CYS A 107 -13.36 0.22 4.95
C CYS A 107 -13.96 1.40 5.73
N PHE A 108 -13.13 2.29 6.29
CA PHE A 108 -13.57 3.59 6.78
C PHE A 108 -13.56 4.54 5.58
N TYR A 109 -14.74 4.95 5.13
CA TYR A 109 -14.92 5.79 3.95
C TYR A 109 -15.71 7.05 4.31
N TRP A 110 -15.21 8.23 3.95
CA TRP A 110 -15.95 9.46 4.16
C TRP A 110 -17.00 9.66 3.09
N ASP A 111 -18.26 9.81 3.52
CA ASP A 111 -19.39 9.98 2.63
C ASP A 111 -19.88 11.43 2.62
N GLU A 112 -19.91 12.01 1.41
CA GLU A 112 -20.23 13.42 1.22
C GLU A 112 -21.70 13.76 1.45
N GLU A 113 -22.60 12.78 1.36
CA GLU A 113 -24.02 12.98 1.60
C GLU A 113 -24.33 13.04 3.10
N THR A 114 -23.89 12.01 3.82
CA THR A 114 -24.15 11.84 5.26
C THR A 114 -23.24 12.71 6.12
N LYS A 115 -22.13 13.21 5.57
CA LYS A 115 -21.07 13.93 6.31
C LYS A 115 -20.55 13.09 7.49
N GLY A 116 -20.38 11.80 7.25
CA GLY A 116 -19.91 10.83 8.23
C GLY A 116 -19.03 9.77 7.61
N ILE A 117 -18.40 8.98 8.47
CA ILE A 117 -17.62 7.82 8.04
C ILE A 117 -18.56 6.62 7.90
N LEU A 118 -18.66 6.06 6.71
CA LEU A 118 -19.26 4.75 6.47
C LEU A 118 -18.22 3.69 6.78
N LEU A 119 -18.54 2.82 7.74
CA LEU A 119 -17.77 1.64 8.07
C LEU A 119 -18.47 0.41 7.48
N THR A 120 -17.84 -0.20 6.48
CA THR A 120 -18.41 -1.38 5.80
C THR A 120 -17.78 -2.66 6.33
N THR A 121 -18.61 -3.56 6.83
CA THR A 121 -18.20 -4.87 7.36
C THR A 121 -18.99 -5.98 6.67
N SER A 122 -18.63 -7.24 6.93
CA SER A 122 -19.45 -8.39 6.48
C SER A 122 -20.89 -8.35 7.03
N GLY A 123 -21.12 -7.66 8.15
CA GLY A 123 -22.44 -7.45 8.73
C GLY A 123 -23.24 -6.26 8.14
N GLY A 124 -22.69 -5.55 7.15
CA GLY A 124 -23.29 -4.38 6.52
C GLY A 124 -22.56 -3.07 6.82
N VAL A 125 -23.22 -1.96 6.51
CA VAL A 125 -22.69 -0.60 6.59
C VAL A 125 -23.18 0.11 7.85
N GLN A 126 -22.27 0.76 8.58
CA GLN A 126 -22.58 1.61 9.72
C GLN A 126 -22.14 3.05 9.42
N THR A 127 -22.99 4.04 9.74
CA THR A 127 -22.63 5.46 9.61
C THR A 127 -22.16 6.00 10.97
N LEU A 128 -20.92 6.47 11.02
CA LEU A 128 -20.29 7.11 12.17
C LEU A 128 -20.26 8.62 11.95
N LEU A 129 -21.19 9.35 12.58
CA LEU A 129 -21.26 10.81 12.47
C LEU A 129 -20.24 11.48 13.40
N PRO A 130 -19.58 12.57 12.95
CA PRO A 130 -18.71 13.35 13.82
C PRO A 130 -19.45 13.85 15.07
N GLY A 131 -18.86 13.63 16.23
CA GLY A 131 -19.44 14.04 17.52
C GLY A 131 -20.53 13.11 18.07
N ASP A 132 -20.92 12.06 17.33
CA ASP A 132 -21.90 11.06 17.80
C ASP A 132 -21.21 9.86 18.47
N ALA A 133 -21.52 9.63 19.74
CA ALA A 133 -21.03 8.49 20.53
C ALA A 133 -22.05 7.35 20.67
N ALA A 134 -23.21 7.43 20.00
CA ALA A 134 -24.28 6.44 20.11
C ALA A 134 -23.94 5.12 19.38
N ILE A 135 -23.27 5.21 18.23
CA ILE A 135 -22.93 4.05 17.39
C ILE A 135 -21.59 3.43 17.81
N ALA A 136 -20.53 4.25 17.84
CA ALA A 136 -19.20 3.83 18.27
C ALA A 136 -18.55 4.92 19.12
N LYS A 137 -17.81 4.49 20.14
CA LYS A 137 -17.13 5.38 21.08
C LYS A 137 -15.86 4.76 21.61
N THR A 138 -14.94 5.61 22.03
CA THR A 138 -13.69 5.22 22.66
C THR A 138 -13.92 4.62 24.05
N PRO A 139 -12.92 3.95 24.64
CA PRO A 139 -12.95 3.52 26.04
C PRO A 139 -13.23 4.68 27.02
N GLY A 140 -12.73 5.89 26.73
CA GLY A 140 -13.00 7.12 27.47
C GLY A 140 -14.40 7.70 27.24
N GLY A 141 -15.19 7.13 26.34
CA GLY A 141 -16.56 7.54 26.04
C GLY A 141 -16.68 8.68 25.02
N GLN A 142 -15.59 9.03 24.33
CA GLN A 142 -15.60 10.01 23.25
C GLN A 142 -16.21 9.42 21.96
N PRO A 143 -16.85 10.22 21.11
CA PRO A 143 -17.27 9.81 19.77
C PRO A 143 -16.14 9.18 18.96
N ALA A 144 -16.44 8.12 18.19
CA ALA A 144 -15.47 7.46 17.32
C ALA A 144 -14.88 8.39 16.25
N VAL A 145 -15.70 9.31 15.75
CA VAL A 145 -15.35 10.28 14.72
C VAL A 145 -15.48 11.68 15.29
N GLN A 146 -14.50 12.52 15.00
CA GLN A 146 -14.48 13.94 15.34
C GLN A 146 -14.18 14.76 14.10
N GLN A 147 -14.71 15.98 14.04
CA GLN A 147 -14.40 16.90 12.96
C GLN A 147 -14.00 18.25 13.55
N GLU A 148 -12.82 18.72 13.16
CA GLU A 148 -12.30 20.01 13.55
C GLU A 148 -12.95 21.16 12.75
N SER A 149 -12.79 22.37 13.26
CA SER A 149 -13.37 23.58 12.64
C SER A 149 -12.86 23.88 11.23
N ASP A 150 -11.70 23.36 10.85
CA ASP A 150 -11.11 23.46 9.51
C ASP A 150 -11.63 22.39 8.54
N GLY A 151 -12.50 21.49 9.02
CA GLY A 151 -13.10 20.40 8.26
C GLY A 151 -12.34 19.07 8.37
N THR A 152 -11.17 19.05 9.00
CA THR A 152 -10.37 17.82 9.15
C THR A 152 -11.13 16.79 9.99
N VAL A 153 -11.25 15.58 9.44
CA VAL A 153 -11.94 14.46 10.08
C VAL A 153 -10.93 13.54 10.72
N TYR A 154 -11.19 13.18 11.97
CA TYR A 154 -10.34 12.35 12.80
C TYR A 154 -11.13 11.12 13.27
N ILE A 155 -10.47 9.95 13.26
CA ILE A 155 -11.04 8.68 13.71
C ILE A 155 -10.19 8.15 14.86
N SER A 156 -10.84 7.69 15.92
CA SER A 156 -10.18 7.11 17.08
C SER A 156 -9.39 5.86 16.70
N LEU A 157 -8.11 5.79 17.10
CA LEU A 157 -7.29 4.61 16.87
C LEU A 157 -7.77 3.37 17.63
N ASP A 158 -8.42 3.54 18.79
CA ASP A 158 -9.07 2.44 19.52
C ASP A 158 -10.20 1.83 18.69
N VAL A 159 -11.02 2.67 18.05
CA VAL A 159 -12.11 2.21 17.18
C VAL A 159 -11.56 1.58 15.91
N VAL A 160 -10.54 2.18 15.27
CA VAL A 160 -9.89 1.57 14.09
C VAL A 160 -9.36 0.17 14.43
N LYS A 161 -8.72 0.00 15.59
CA LYS A 161 -8.21 -1.30 16.07
C LYS A 161 -9.30 -2.37 16.22
N GLU A 162 -10.56 -2.00 16.47
CA GLU A 162 -11.65 -2.97 16.54
C GLU A 162 -11.92 -3.64 15.19
N TYR A 163 -11.68 -2.93 14.10
CA TYR A 163 -12.00 -3.35 12.72
C TYR A 163 -10.76 -3.48 11.84
N THR A 164 -9.57 -3.48 12.41
CA THR A 164 -8.33 -3.59 11.65
C THR A 164 -7.39 -4.53 12.35
N ASP A 165 -6.68 -5.35 11.58
CA ASP A 165 -5.62 -6.19 12.11
C ASP A 165 -4.36 -5.37 12.43
N LEU A 166 -4.46 -4.59 13.50
CA LEU A 166 -3.37 -3.78 14.01
C LEU A 166 -3.24 -3.92 15.51
N ASP A 167 -2.04 -3.70 16.00
CA ASP A 167 -1.81 -3.28 17.37
C ASP A 167 -1.32 -1.84 17.36
N TYR A 168 -1.62 -1.11 18.43
CA TYR A 168 -0.90 0.11 18.73
C TYR A 168 -0.70 0.30 20.22
N ALA A 169 0.29 1.11 20.57
CA ALA A 169 0.53 1.62 21.91
C ALA A 169 0.73 3.13 21.86
N TYR A 170 0.13 3.85 22.82
CA TYR A 170 0.30 5.29 23.01
C TYR A 170 1.24 5.55 24.19
N TYR A 171 2.16 6.51 24.00
CA TYR A 171 3.09 6.99 25.01
C TYR A 171 2.98 8.52 25.11
N SER A 172 3.02 9.06 26.33
CA SER A 172 2.75 10.48 26.58
C SER A 172 3.99 11.36 26.76
N ASP A 173 5.19 10.77 26.85
CA ASP A 173 6.45 11.51 27.08
C ASP A 173 7.49 11.21 25.99
N PRO A 174 7.47 11.93 24.85
CA PRO A 174 6.38 12.80 24.42
C PRO A 174 5.26 12.01 23.72
N ASN A 175 4.16 12.69 23.35
CA ASN A 175 3.02 12.07 22.69
C ASN A 175 3.38 11.34 21.39
N ARG A 176 3.20 10.03 21.36
CA ARG A 176 3.44 9.19 20.19
C ARG A 176 2.63 7.91 20.22
N VAL A 177 2.31 7.42 19.04
CA VAL A 177 1.65 6.13 18.81
C VAL A 177 2.58 5.26 17.99
N VAL A 178 2.83 4.05 18.47
CA VAL A 178 3.54 3.01 17.72
C VAL A 178 2.50 2.01 17.22
N ILE A 179 2.35 1.92 15.91
CA ILE A 179 1.42 1.05 15.19
C ILE A 179 2.19 -0.11 14.57
N ARG A 180 1.64 -1.32 14.70
CA ARG A 180 2.07 -2.48 13.94
C ARG A 180 0.85 -3.08 13.23
N ASN A 181 0.90 -3.13 11.91
CA ASN A 181 -0.08 -3.79 11.06
C ASN A 181 0.56 -4.73 10.01
N GLU A 182 1.89 -4.91 10.08
CA GLU A 182 2.62 -5.94 9.35
C GLU A 182 3.17 -7.01 10.30
N TRP A 183 2.98 -8.27 9.92
CA TRP A 183 3.30 -9.44 10.76
C TRP A 183 4.36 -10.35 10.14
N ASP A 184 4.43 -10.39 8.81
CA ASP A 184 5.33 -11.27 8.06
C ASP A 184 6.73 -10.66 7.94
N GLY A 185 7.76 -11.51 8.04
CA GLY A 185 9.16 -11.08 7.86
C GLY A 185 9.69 -10.14 8.95
N VAL A 186 8.98 -10.01 10.07
CA VAL A 186 9.37 -9.13 11.17
C VAL A 186 10.35 -9.84 12.09
N GLU A 187 11.48 -9.19 12.36
CA GLU A 187 12.53 -9.69 13.25
C GLU A 187 12.67 -8.81 14.50
N GLN A 188 13.11 -9.41 15.59
CA GLN A 188 13.46 -8.73 16.83
C GLN A 188 14.87 -9.11 17.28
N ALA A 189 15.49 -8.24 18.06
CA ALA A 189 16.76 -8.52 18.73
C ALA A 189 16.67 -8.14 20.21
N THR A 190 17.39 -8.87 21.06
CA THR A 190 17.42 -8.62 22.51
C THR A 190 18.73 -7.96 22.90
N VAL A 191 18.67 -6.86 23.66
CA VAL A 191 19.85 -6.17 24.19
C VAL A 191 20.60 -7.08 25.17
N GLN A 192 21.91 -7.25 24.96
CA GLN A 192 22.78 -8.13 25.75
C GLN A 192 23.67 -7.38 26.75
N SER A 193 24.00 -6.13 26.43
CA SER A 193 24.79 -5.23 27.28
C SER A 193 23.96 -4.69 28.44
N ASP A 194 24.55 -4.55 29.63
CA ASP A 194 23.86 -4.01 30.82
C ASP A 194 23.22 -2.64 30.55
N THR A 195 23.90 -1.81 29.76
CA THR A 195 23.38 -0.55 29.22
C THR A 195 23.87 -0.38 27.78
N ALA A 196 22.98 -0.02 26.87
CA ALA A 196 23.31 0.36 25.50
C ALA A 196 22.48 1.59 25.08
N GLN A 197 22.82 2.17 23.93
CA GLN A 197 22.22 3.42 23.46
C GLN A 197 21.79 3.30 22.01
N VAL A 198 20.53 3.61 21.75
CA VAL A 198 20.01 3.82 20.41
C VAL A 198 20.33 5.26 20.01
N ARG A 199 21.01 5.44 18.88
CA ARG A 199 21.52 6.73 18.39
C ARG A 199 20.87 7.14 17.09
N GLN A 200 20.84 8.44 16.80
CA GLN A 200 20.20 8.97 15.59
C GLN A 200 20.88 8.46 14.30
N LYS A 201 22.19 8.23 14.33
CA LYS A 201 23.01 7.75 13.20
C LYS A 201 23.99 6.69 13.68
N GLY A 202 24.39 5.79 12.78
CA GLY A 202 25.47 4.83 13.02
C GLY A 202 26.79 5.54 13.33
N GLY A 203 27.14 5.64 14.61
CA GLY A 203 28.37 6.25 15.07
C GLY A 203 28.32 6.70 16.52
N ILE A 204 29.39 6.40 17.27
CA ILE A 204 29.50 6.68 18.72
C ILE A 204 29.40 8.17 19.09
N LYS A 205 29.48 9.09 18.11
CA LYS A 205 29.37 10.54 18.30
C LYS A 205 27.98 11.10 17.97
N SER A 206 27.09 10.27 17.44
CA SER A 206 25.72 10.68 17.12
C SER A 206 24.92 10.92 18.41
N LEU A 207 23.90 11.78 18.32
CA LEU A 207 22.96 12.06 19.40
C LEU A 207 22.29 10.77 19.87
N ILE A 208 22.11 10.65 21.17
CA ILE A 208 21.41 9.53 21.81
C ILE A 208 19.91 9.80 21.71
N LEU A 209 19.15 8.82 21.25
CA LEU A 209 17.69 8.85 21.20
C LEU A 209 17.08 8.22 22.45
N ALA A 210 17.59 7.05 22.83
CA ALA A 210 17.12 6.28 23.97
C ALA A 210 18.25 5.47 24.61
N ASP A 211 18.19 5.33 25.93
CA ASP A 211 18.96 4.33 26.66
C ASP A 211 18.14 3.03 26.73
N VAL A 212 18.79 1.89 26.49
CA VAL A 212 18.18 0.55 26.56
C VAL A 212 19.00 -0.33 27.49
N GLN A 213 18.34 -1.29 28.13
CA GLN A 213 18.92 -2.17 29.14
C GLN A 213 18.94 -3.61 28.68
N LYS A 214 19.80 -4.40 29.31
CA LYS A 214 19.86 -5.84 29.06
C LYS A 214 18.48 -6.49 29.22
N GLY A 215 18.07 -7.22 28.19
CA GLY A 215 16.77 -7.89 28.13
C GLY A 215 15.68 -7.09 27.41
N ASP A 216 15.91 -5.80 27.11
CA ASP A 216 14.99 -5.04 26.27
C ASP A 216 14.93 -5.66 24.86
N THR A 217 13.72 -5.77 24.32
CA THR A 217 13.46 -6.24 22.96
C THR A 217 13.33 -5.05 22.02
N LEU A 218 14.03 -5.13 20.89
CA LEU A 218 14.04 -4.12 19.84
C LEU A 218 13.52 -4.73 18.54
N LEU A 219 12.72 -3.97 17.79
CA LEU A 219 12.39 -4.33 16.42
C LEU A 219 13.67 -4.21 15.57
N TYR A 220 14.06 -5.29 14.90
CA TYR A 220 15.23 -5.32 14.05
C TYR A 220 14.84 -4.90 12.62
N LEU A 221 15.51 -3.88 12.07
CA LEU A 221 15.11 -3.27 10.79
C LEU A 221 16.17 -3.45 9.69
N GLU A 222 17.45 -3.28 10.00
CA GLU A 222 18.51 -3.31 9.00
C GLU A 222 19.88 -3.65 9.60
N ASN A 223 20.68 -4.44 8.87
CA ASN A 223 22.07 -4.71 9.21
C ASN A 223 23.03 -3.72 8.51
N LEU A 224 23.93 -3.10 9.27
CA LEU A 224 24.98 -2.20 8.77
C LEU A 224 26.36 -2.58 9.34
N ASP A 225 26.68 -3.88 9.32
CA ASP A 225 27.91 -4.51 9.80
C ASP A 225 28.16 -4.29 11.30
N ASN A 226 28.71 -3.13 11.68
CA ASN A 226 29.03 -2.77 13.07
C ASN A 226 27.88 -2.07 13.79
N TRP A 227 26.86 -1.65 13.04
CA TRP A 227 25.64 -1.05 13.56
C TRP A 227 24.45 -1.80 13.01
N CYS A 228 23.35 -1.77 13.74
CA CYS A 228 22.04 -2.23 13.27
C CYS A 228 21.05 -1.10 13.41
N LYS A 229 20.17 -0.94 12.42
CA LYS A 229 18.99 -0.09 12.55
C LYS A 229 17.92 -0.86 13.32
N VAL A 230 17.39 -0.24 14.36
CA VAL A 230 16.43 -0.84 15.28
C VAL A 230 15.37 0.18 15.68
N MET A 231 14.22 -0.28 16.16
CA MET A 231 13.24 0.55 16.84
C MET A 231 13.01 0.05 18.26
N THR A 232 13.03 0.95 19.24
CA THR A 232 12.65 0.64 20.62
C THR A 232 11.15 0.34 20.73
N ALA A 233 10.72 -0.34 21.79
CA ALA A 233 9.29 -0.65 22.00
C ALA A 233 8.41 0.60 22.01
N ASP A 234 8.96 1.73 22.44
CA ASP A 234 8.30 3.02 22.47
C ASP A 234 8.55 3.88 21.23
N GLY A 235 9.12 3.36 20.15
CA GLY A 235 9.06 4.02 18.83
C GLY A 235 10.24 4.92 18.46
N TYR A 236 11.37 4.86 19.17
CA TYR A 236 12.61 5.49 18.70
C TYR A 236 13.30 4.58 17.68
N THR A 237 13.20 4.94 16.40
CA THR A 237 13.96 4.31 15.31
C THR A 237 15.34 4.96 15.19
N GLY A 238 16.39 4.17 15.39
CA GLY A 238 17.76 4.62 15.34
C GLY A 238 18.75 3.47 15.14
N TYR A 239 19.97 3.67 15.62
CA TYR A 239 21.09 2.76 15.41
C TYR A 239 21.73 2.34 16.73
N ILE A 240 21.94 1.05 16.89
CA ILE A 240 22.65 0.43 18.02
C ILE A 240 23.85 -0.37 17.50
N GLN A 241 24.89 -0.58 18.31
CA GLN A 241 26.01 -1.41 17.87
C GLN A 241 25.60 -2.88 17.80
N THR A 242 26.07 -3.58 16.78
CA THR A 242 25.76 -5.01 16.58
C THR A 242 26.19 -5.87 17.77
N GLU A 243 27.28 -5.50 18.45
CA GLU A 243 27.79 -6.22 19.64
C GLU A 243 26.90 -6.08 20.89
N ASP A 244 26.01 -5.08 20.93
CA ASP A 244 25.15 -4.80 22.08
C ASP A 244 23.82 -5.59 22.05
N ILE A 245 23.52 -6.29 20.96
CA ILE A 245 22.27 -7.03 20.74
C ILE A 245 22.52 -8.49 20.36
N SER A 246 21.51 -9.33 20.50
CA SER A 246 21.54 -10.70 19.97
C SER A 246 21.49 -10.72 18.45
N GLU A 247 21.80 -11.87 17.86
CA GLU A 247 21.35 -12.17 16.50
C GLU A 247 19.82 -11.97 16.40
N PRO A 248 19.32 -11.46 15.27
CA PRO A 248 17.90 -11.27 15.07
C PRO A 248 17.17 -12.61 15.02
N GLU A 249 15.97 -12.62 15.58
CA GLU A 249 15.05 -13.76 15.53
C GLU A 249 13.72 -13.31 14.96
N ALA A 250 13.08 -14.18 14.17
CA ALA A 250 11.75 -13.92 13.64
C ALA A 250 10.74 -13.84 14.79
N ILE A 251 9.91 -12.80 14.79
CA ILE A 251 8.74 -12.74 15.64
C ILE A 251 7.72 -13.70 15.06
N GLU A 252 7.16 -14.60 15.88
CA GLU A 252 6.07 -15.46 15.41
C GLU A 252 4.93 -14.60 14.85
N ALA A 253 4.64 -14.79 13.56
CA ALA A 253 3.50 -14.14 12.93
C ALA A 253 2.24 -14.59 13.67
N ARG A 254 1.53 -13.63 14.28
CA ARG A 254 0.21 -13.93 14.84
C ARG A 254 -0.77 -14.17 13.69
N THR A 255 -1.80 -14.97 13.94
CA THR A 255 -2.90 -15.10 12.97
C THR A 255 -3.55 -13.73 12.81
N ALA A 256 -3.35 -13.15 11.62
CA ALA A 256 -3.93 -11.87 11.25
C ALA A 256 -5.45 -11.87 11.50
N LYS A 257 -5.96 -10.86 12.20
CA LYS A 257 -7.40 -10.60 12.32
C LYS A 257 -7.92 -10.05 10.98
N LYS A 258 -7.82 -10.84 9.90
CA LYS A 258 -8.34 -10.42 8.60
C LYS A 258 -9.82 -10.10 8.75
N ASP A 259 -10.22 -8.94 8.25
CA ASP A 259 -11.61 -8.68 7.88
C ASP A 259 -12.02 -9.81 6.91
N SER A 260 -12.60 -10.88 7.43
CA SER A 260 -12.96 -12.02 6.62
C SER A 260 -14.31 -11.71 5.99
N TYR A 261 -14.28 -11.07 4.83
CA TYR A 261 -15.34 -11.26 3.86
C TYR A 261 -15.23 -12.71 3.41
N GLU A 262 -16.19 -13.53 3.85
CA GLU A 262 -16.26 -14.91 3.41
C GLU A 262 -16.70 -14.91 1.96
N ARG A 263 -15.80 -15.33 1.08
CA ARG A 263 -16.05 -15.31 -0.36
C ARG A 263 -16.94 -16.48 -0.78
N ILE A 264 -17.91 -16.21 -1.64
CA ILE A 264 -18.77 -17.22 -2.26
C ILE A 264 -18.06 -17.76 -3.50
N THR A 265 -17.27 -18.82 -3.31
CA THR A 265 -16.55 -19.51 -4.39
C THR A 265 -17.31 -20.74 -4.90
N ARG A 266 -16.77 -21.39 -5.93
CA ARG A 266 -17.24 -22.68 -6.47
C ARG A 266 -16.13 -23.70 -6.36
N ASP A 267 -16.52 -24.95 -6.13
CA ASP A 267 -15.60 -26.10 -6.04
C ASP A 267 -15.12 -26.62 -7.41
N HIS A 268 -15.45 -25.90 -8.47
CA HIS A 268 -15.13 -26.22 -9.85
C HIS A 268 -14.67 -24.99 -10.61
N LYS A 269 -13.96 -25.21 -11.71
CA LYS A 269 -13.44 -24.12 -12.55
C LYS A 269 -14.59 -23.35 -13.20
N ILE A 270 -14.60 -22.04 -13.06
CA ILE A 270 -15.49 -21.16 -13.80
C ILE A 270 -15.05 -21.07 -15.27
N ASN A 271 -16.00 -21.29 -16.17
CA ASN A 271 -15.88 -21.07 -17.60
C ASN A 271 -17.05 -20.20 -18.05
N LEU A 272 -16.78 -18.91 -18.10
CA LEU A 272 -17.75 -17.84 -18.30
C LEU A 272 -17.75 -17.37 -19.75
N VAL A 273 -18.93 -17.03 -20.27
CA VAL A 273 -19.09 -16.28 -21.52
C VAL A 273 -19.94 -15.04 -21.28
N TRP A 274 -19.54 -13.91 -21.86
CA TRP A 274 -20.38 -12.72 -21.93
C TRP A 274 -21.43 -12.87 -23.04
N HIS A 275 -22.68 -12.57 -22.74
CA HIS A 275 -23.77 -12.52 -23.72
C HIS A 275 -24.24 -11.09 -23.92
N GLN A 276 -23.79 -10.46 -25.00
CA GLN A 276 -24.16 -9.09 -25.32
C GLN A 276 -25.65 -9.00 -25.63
N SER A 277 -26.41 -8.51 -24.65
CA SER A 277 -27.85 -8.30 -24.72
C SER A 277 -28.10 -6.80 -24.92
N THR A 278 -28.61 -6.43 -26.09
CA THR A 278 -28.88 -5.01 -26.42
C THR A 278 -30.37 -4.66 -26.40
N SER A 279 -31.23 -5.67 -26.26
CA SER A 279 -32.67 -5.53 -26.09
C SER A 279 -33.24 -6.76 -25.38
N THR A 280 -34.50 -6.69 -24.94
CA THR A 280 -35.20 -7.85 -24.35
C THR A 280 -35.32 -9.00 -25.35
N GLU A 281 -35.49 -8.73 -26.64
CA GLU A 281 -35.53 -9.74 -27.70
C GLU A 281 -34.16 -10.42 -27.91
N SER A 282 -33.06 -9.75 -27.54
CA SER A 282 -31.72 -10.33 -27.65
C SER A 282 -31.55 -11.51 -26.69
N ASN A 283 -32.29 -11.55 -25.58
CA ASN A 283 -32.30 -12.66 -24.64
C ASN A 283 -32.81 -13.97 -25.28
N ASP A 284 -33.72 -13.89 -26.26
CA ASP A 284 -34.29 -15.06 -26.92
C ASP A 284 -33.25 -15.85 -27.73
N ALA A 285 -32.16 -15.19 -28.15
CA ALA A 285 -31.08 -15.81 -28.91
C ALA A 285 -30.11 -16.63 -28.06
N MET A 286 -30.14 -16.50 -26.72
CA MET A 286 -29.15 -17.15 -25.85
C MET A 286 -29.12 -18.67 -26.00
N ALA A 287 -30.29 -19.30 -26.06
CA ALA A 287 -30.37 -20.76 -26.16
C ALA A 287 -29.73 -21.27 -27.46
N GLU A 288 -29.95 -20.56 -28.58
CA GLU A 288 -29.33 -20.89 -29.87
C GLU A 288 -27.82 -20.62 -29.86
N MET A 289 -27.40 -19.44 -29.38
CA MET A 289 -25.99 -19.04 -29.35
C MET A 289 -25.13 -19.96 -28.47
N THR A 290 -25.72 -20.51 -27.41
CA THR A 290 -25.00 -21.35 -26.43
C THR A 290 -25.23 -22.85 -26.63
N ALA A 291 -26.04 -23.28 -27.60
CA ALA A 291 -26.42 -24.68 -27.80
C ALA A 291 -25.21 -25.61 -28.01
N GLU A 292 -24.21 -25.15 -28.78
CA GLU A 292 -23.01 -25.92 -29.13
C GLU A 292 -21.83 -25.65 -28.17
N MET A 293 -22.01 -24.80 -27.16
CA MET A 293 -20.95 -24.48 -26.19
C MET A 293 -20.80 -25.61 -25.17
N THR A 294 -19.69 -26.35 -25.26
CA THR A 294 -19.34 -27.39 -24.30
C THR A 294 -18.52 -26.83 -23.14
N GLY A 295 -18.92 -27.15 -21.90
CA GLY A 295 -18.15 -26.84 -20.69
C GLY A 295 -18.29 -25.41 -20.17
N VAL A 296 -19.11 -24.57 -20.80
CA VAL A 296 -19.54 -23.27 -20.24
C VAL A 296 -20.50 -23.56 -19.10
N ASN A 297 -20.23 -23.00 -17.91
CA ASN A 297 -21.03 -23.17 -16.71
C ASN A 297 -21.52 -21.84 -16.11
N VAL A 298 -21.06 -20.70 -16.64
CA VAL A 298 -21.56 -19.37 -16.27
C VAL A 298 -21.82 -18.56 -17.54
N ILE A 299 -22.93 -17.86 -17.59
CA ILE A 299 -23.24 -16.87 -18.64
C ILE A 299 -23.45 -15.50 -17.99
N SER A 300 -22.77 -14.49 -18.51
CA SER A 300 -22.86 -13.10 -18.03
C SER A 300 -23.53 -12.20 -19.07
N PRO A 301 -24.87 -12.00 -18.99
CA PRO A 301 -25.56 -11.13 -19.93
C PRO A 301 -25.44 -9.64 -19.57
N THR A 302 -25.21 -8.77 -20.56
CA THR A 302 -25.18 -7.30 -20.39
C THR A 302 -26.59 -6.76 -20.13
N TRP A 303 -27.05 -6.87 -18.90
CA TRP A 303 -28.45 -6.65 -18.55
C TRP A 303 -28.75 -5.30 -17.95
N PHE A 304 -27.79 -4.76 -17.21
CA PHE A 304 -28.01 -3.54 -16.46
C PHE A 304 -27.04 -2.46 -16.92
N SER A 305 -27.53 -1.24 -17.00
CA SER A 305 -26.70 -0.05 -17.23
C SER A 305 -27.19 1.05 -16.32
N VAL A 306 -26.28 1.72 -15.62
CA VAL A 306 -26.61 2.92 -14.83
C VAL A 306 -26.99 4.04 -15.81
N THR A 307 -28.19 4.60 -15.68
CA THR A 307 -28.76 5.49 -16.70
C THR A 307 -28.67 6.97 -16.38
N ASP A 308 -28.45 7.33 -15.12
CA ASP A 308 -28.43 8.72 -14.66
C ASP A 308 -27.63 8.90 -13.35
N GLU A 309 -27.40 10.16 -12.99
CA GLU A 309 -26.64 10.60 -11.82
C GLU A 309 -27.26 10.19 -10.48
N THR A 310 -28.52 9.74 -10.49
CA THR A 310 -29.23 9.33 -9.28
C THR A 310 -29.08 7.85 -8.97
N GLY A 311 -28.37 7.09 -9.82
CA GLY A 311 -28.19 5.65 -9.69
C GLY A 311 -29.38 4.84 -10.18
N THR A 312 -30.25 5.40 -11.03
CA THR A 312 -31.27 4.59 -11.73
C THR A 312 -30.58 3.58 -12.64
N ILE A 313 -31.05 2.33 -12.68
CA ILE A 313 -30.56 1.33 -13.64
C ILE A 313 -31.64 1.01 -14.68
N SER A 314 -31.22 0.76 -15.91
CA SER A 314 -32.03 0.02 -16.88
C SER A 314 -31.85 -1.48 -16.65
N SER A 315 -32.83 -2.28 -17.08
CA SER A 315 -32.84 -3.73 -16.88
C SER A 315 -33.38 -4.44 -18.12
N LEU A 316 -32.60 -5.40 -18.60
CA LEU A 316 -32.99 -6.40 -19.59
C LEU A 316 -33.13 -7.80 -18.96
N ALA A 317 -33.16 -7.89 -17.63
CA ALA A 317 -33.22 -9.16 -16.92
C ALA A 317 -34.48 -9.97 -17.28
N SER A 318 -34.35 -11.29 -17.31
CA SER A 318 -35.44 -12.20 -17.68
C SER A 318 -35.39 -13.49 -16.88
N ALA A 319 -36.46 -13.76 -16.12
CA ALA A 319 -36.62 -15.02 -15.39
C ALA A 319 -36.65 -16.24 -16.32
N ASP A 320 -37.23 -16.12 -17.51
CA ASP A 320 -37.25 -17.20 -18.50
C ASP A 320 -35.83 -17.48 -19.04
N TYR A 321 -35.01 -16.44 -19.22
CA TYR A 321 -33.60 -16.61 -19.59
C TYR A 321 -32.83 -17.37 -18.51
N VAL A 322 -32.96 -16.94 -17.24
CA VAL A 322 -32.30 -17.60 -16.11
C VAL A 322 -32.71 -19.06 -16.03
N LYS A 323 -34.02 -19.34 -16.13
CA LYS A 323 -34.53 -20.70 -16.14
C LYS A 323 -33.94 -21.55 -17.25
N LEU A 324 -33.86 -21.04 -18.49
CA LEU A 324 -33.25 -21.77 -19.61
C LEU A 324 -31.75 -22.03 -19.39
N ALA A 325 -31.03 -21.07 -18.80
CA ALA A 325 -29.62 -21.24 -18.44
C ALA A 325 -29.45 -22.33 -17.37
N HIS A 326 -30.27 -22.30 -16.31
CA HIS A 326 -30.29 -23.32 -15.26
C HIS A 326 -30.64 -24.71 -15.78
N GLU A 327 -31.61 -24.83 -16.69
CA GLU A 327 -31.96 -26.09 -17.37
C GLU A 327 -30.78 -26.66 -18.19
N ALA A 328 -29.91 -25.78 -18.69
CA ALA A 328 -28.66 -26.14 -19.36
C ALA A 328 -27.47 -26.34 -18.39
N GLY A 329 -27.69 -26.24 -17.07
CA GLY A 329 -26.67 -26.40 -16.04
C GLY A 329 -25.70 -25.22 -15.93
N ARG A 330 -26.17 -24.00 -16.20
CA ARG A 330 -25.35 -22.78 -16.22
C ARG A 330 -25.91 -21.74 -15.25
N GLU A 331 -25.01 -21.13 -14.48
CA GLU A 331 -25.35 -19.96 -13.66
C GLU A 331 -25.49 -18.70 -14.50
N VAL A 332 -26.27 -17.74 -14.00
CA VAL A 332 -26.41 -16.42 -14.60
C VAL A 332 -25.86 -15.34 -13.67
N TRP A 333 -24.79 -14.68 -14.11
CA TRP A 333 -24.20 -13.54 -13.42
C TRP A 333 -24.55 -12.26 -14.20
N GLY A 334 -25.57 -11.53 -13.76
CA GLY A 334 -26.05 -10.37 -14.51
C GLY A 334 -25.05 -9.22 -14.50
N LEU A 335 -24.67 -8.74 -15.69
CA LEU A 335 -23.67 -7.69 -15.84
C LEU A 335 -24.29 -6.29 -15.70
N ILE A 336 -23.64 -5.43 -14.91
CA ILE A 336 -23.95 -4.01 -14.75
C ILE A 336 -22.81 -3.14 -15.28
N ASP A 337 -23.13 -2.22 -16.19
CA ASP A 337 -22.18 -1.27 -16.79
C ASP A 337 -22.41 0.18 -16.37
N ASN A 338 -21.38 1.02 -16.58
CA ASN A 338 -21.40 2.48 -16.42
C ASN A 338 -21.29 3.23 -17.75
N PHE A 339 -21.75 2.66 -18.87
CA PHE A 339 -21.44 3.17 -20.21
C PHE A 339 -22.31 4.36 -20.64
N ASN A 340 -23.32 4.72 -19.86
CA ASN A 340 -24.12 5.91 -20.11
C ASN A 340 -23.34 7.18 -19.73
N GLU A 341 -23.12 8.06 -20.69
CA GLU A 341 -22.38 9.32 -20.49
C GLU A 341 -23.02 10.28 -19.47
N ALA A 342 -24.28 10.06 -19.07
CA ALA A 342 -24.95 10.85 -18.04
C ALA A 342 -24.46 10.52 -16.61
N PHE A 343 -23.81 9.38 -16.42
CA PHE A 343 -23.28 8.94 -15.13
C PHE A 343 -21.78 9.21 -15.06
N ASP A 344 -21.32 9.93 -14.03
CA ASP A 344 -19.90 10.14 -13.73
C ASP A 344 -19.57 9.46 -12.41
N GLU A 345 -18.82 8.36 -12.47
CA GLU A 345 -18.44 7.57 -11.30
C GLU A 345 -17.68 8.40 -10.25
N THR A 346 -17.00 9.46 -10.69
CA THR A 346 -16.18 10.30 -9.80
C THR A 346 -17.04 11.19 -8.92
N THR A 347 -18.21 11.61 -9.39
CA THR A 347 -19.11 12.49 -8.63
C THR A 347 -20.30 11.75 -8.05
N ASP A 348 -20.85 10.80 -8.79
CA ASP A 348 -22.16 10.23 -8.48
C ASP A 348 -22.03 9.10 -7.46
N LEU A 349 -21.02 8.22 -7.60
CA LEU A 349 -20.73 7.19 -6.60
C LEU A 349 -20.22 7.77 -5.27
N ALA A 350 -19.89 9.06 -5.19
CA ALA A 350 -19.50 9.68 -3.93
C ALA A 350 -20.63 9.69 -2.89
N TYR A 351 -21.90 9.61 -3.35
CA TYR A 351 -23.11 9.69 -2.53
C TYR A 351 -23.64 8.30 -2.16
N ALA A 352 -23.83 8.04 -0.87
CA ALA A 352 -24.40 6.79 -0.36
C ALA A 352 -25.75 6.44 -0.99
N SER A 353 -26.63 7.42 -1.21
CA SER A 353 -27.93 7.20 -1.82
C SER A 353 -27.84 6.67 -3.26
N VAL A 354 -26.88 7.13 -4.05
CA VAL A 354 -26.64 6.64 -5.43
C VAL A 354 -26.18 5.19 -5.40
N ARG A 355 -25.15 4.88 -4.61
CA ARG A 355 -24.62 3.51 -4.46
C ARG A 355 -25.71 2.56 -3.97
N SER A 356 -26.42 2.94 -2.91
CA SER A 356 -27.50 2.14 -2.32
C SER A 356 -28.62 1.88 -3.32
N ARG A 357 -29.01 2.90 -4.11
CA ARG A 357 -30.08 2.75 -5.10
C ARG A 357 -29.71 1.79 -6.23
N ILE A 358 -28.46 1.82 -6.70
CA ILE A 358 -27.95 0.84 -7.69
C ILE A 358 -28.04 -0.58 -7.08
N ILE A 359 -27.49 -0.75 -5.88
CA ILE A 359 -27.47 -2.05 -5.18
C ILE A 359 -28.88 -2.59 -4.96
N GLU A 360 -29.81 -1.78 -4.44
CA GLU A 360 -31.19 -2.19 -4.19
C GLU A 360 -31.92 -2.66 -5.45
N GLN A 361 -31.74 -1.95 -6.58
CA GLN A 361 -32.35 -2.35 -7.85
C GLN A 361 -31.74 -3.65 -8.38
N LEU A 362 -30.41 -3.81 -8.33
CA LEU A 362 -29.73 -5.04 -8.75
C LEU A 362 -30.19 -6.25 -7.94
N LEU A 363 -30.27 -6.11 -6.62
CA LEU A 363 -30.72 -7.18 -5.72
C LEU A 363 -32.20 -7.52 -5.92
N ALA A 364 -33.05 -6.52 -6.19
CA ALA A 364 -34.45 -6.76 -6.51
C ALA A 364 -34.60 -7.57 -7.80
N GLU A 365 -33.80 -7.26 -8.83
CA GLU A 365 -33.81 -8.00 -10.10
C GLU A 365 -33.20 -9.40 -9.99
N ALA A 366 -32.12 -9.53 -9.23
CA ALA A 366 -31.52 -10.83 -8.94
C ALA A 366 -32.52 -11.77 -8.26
N ALA A 367 -33.24 -11.28 -7.25
CA ALA A 367 -34.29 -12.04 -6.57
C ALA A 367 -35.50 -12.31 -7.47
N SER A 368 -35.88 -11.38 -8.36
CA SER A 368 -37.04 -11.54 -9.24
C SER A 368 -36.82 -12.60 -10.32
N CYS A 369 -35.59 -12.67 -10.86
CA CYS A 369 -35.23 -13.55 -11.96
C CYS A 369 -34.59 -14.86 -11.50
N GLY A 370 -34.10 -14.93 -10.26
CA GLY A 370 -33.38 -16.09 -9.71
C GLY A 370 -31.92 -16.14 -10.14
N MET A 371 -31.26 -14.98 -10.27
CA MET A 371 -29.85 -14.88 -10.65
C MET A 371 -28.94 -15.54 -9.60
N ASP A 372 -27.74 -15.96 -10.02
CA ASP A 372 -26.74 -16.60 -9.15
C ASP A 372 -25.60 -15.63 -8.77
N GLY A 373 -25.47 -14.52 -9.50
CA GLY A 373 -24.44 -13.52 -9.25
C GLY A 373 -24.64 -12.21 -10.01
N ILE A 374 -23.75 -11.28 -9.74
CA ILE A 374 -23.64 -9.95 -10.34
C ILE A 374 -22.22 -9.77 -10.85
N ASN A 375 -22.08 -9.35 -12.11
CA ASN A 375 -20.79 -9.00 -12.70
C ASN A 375 -20.70 -7.48 -12.90
N VAL A 376 -19.75 -6.83 -12.23
CA VAL A 376 -19.55 -5.39 -12.33
C VAL A 376 -18.56 -5.09 -13.45
N ASP A 377 -19.02 -4.39 -14.49
CA ASP A 377 -18.20 -3.98 -15.64
C ASP A 377 -18.16 -2.45 -15.73
N PHE A 378 -17.52 -1.84 -14.73
CA PHE A 378 -17.31 -0.39 -14.70
C PHE A 378 -15.97 -0.05 -15.34
N GLU A 379 -16.04 0.52 -16.54
CA GLU A 379 -14.88 0.86 -17.35
C GLU A 379 -14.59 2.37 -17.35
N ASN A 380 -13.37 2.73 -17.81
CA ASN A 380 -12.91 4.11 -17.93
C ASN A 380 -12.94 4.93 -16.63
N LEU A 381 -12.83 4.26 -15.48
CA LEU A 381 -12.77 4.89 -14.16
C LEU A 381 -11.60 5.88 -14.09
N LYS A 382 -11.86 7.10 -13.60
CA LYS A 382 -10.81 8.05 -13.25
C LYS A 382 -10.19 7.68 -11.90
N GLU A 383 -8.92 8.00 -11.70
CA GLU A 383 -8.22 7.78 -10.42
C GLU A 383 -8.96 8.38 -9.22
N ALA A 384 -9.55 9.57 -9.38
CA ALA A 384 -10.36 10.22 -8.35
C ALA A 384 -11.65 9.47 -8.00
N GLY A 385 -12.19 8.64 -8.91
CA GLY A 385 -13.38 7.84 -8.68
C GLY A 385 -13.12 6.49 -8.00
N ILE A 386 -11.86 6.06 -7.90
CA ILE A 386 -11.51 4.73 -7.37
C ILE A 386 -11.97 4.54 -5.91
N PRO A 387 -11.78 5.49 -4.97
CA PRO A 387 -12.27 5.31 -3.61
C PRO A 387 -13.79 5.07 -3.57
N HIS A 388 -14.55 5.79 -4.39
CA HIS A 388 -16.00 5.66 -4.51
C HIS A 388 -16.41 4.31 -5.12
N TYR A 389 -15.69 3.86 -6.14
CA TYR A 389 -15.88 2.55 -6.75
C TYR A 389 -15.58 1.40 -5.79
N LEU A 390 -14.46 1.46 -5.06
CA LEU A 390 -14.14 0.47 -4.03
C LEU A 390 -15.23 0.43 -2.96
N GLN A 391 -15.72 1.59 -2.52
CA GLN A 391 -16.83 1.64 -1.56
C GLN A 391 -18.10 1.00 -2.12
N PHE A 392 -18.46 1.26 -3.38
CA PHE A 392 -19.58 0.58 -4.04
C PHE A 392 -19.40 -0.94 -4.06
N LEU A 393 -18.21 -1.45 -4.40
CA LEU A 393 -17.95 -2.90 -4.40
C LEU A 393 -18.08 -3.52 -3.01
N ARG A 394 -17.65 -2.83 -1.94
CA ARG A 394 -17.80 -3.31 -0.56
C ARG A 394 -19.27 -3.44 -0.18
N GLU A 395 -20.05 -2.38 -0.42
CA GLU A 395 -21.48 -2.31 -0.11
C GLU A 395 -22.26 -3.34 -0.93
N LEU A 396 -21.98 -3.44 -2.24
CA LEU A 396 -22.59 -4.42 -3.14
C LEU A 396 -22.31 -5.84 -2.68
N THR A 397 -21.05 -6.18 -2.41
CA THR A 397 -20.65 -7.53 -2.01
C THR A 397 -21.35 -7.94 -0.71
N SER A 398 -21.31 -7.08 0.32
CA SER A 398 -21.97 -7.37 1.60
C SER A 398 -23.48 -7.62 1.41
N ALA A 399 -24.15 -6.80 0.61
CA ALA A 399 -25.58 -6.92 0.36
C ALA A 399 -25.95 -8.12 -0.54
N ALA A 400 -25.11 -8.44 -1.54
CA ALA A 400 -25.25 -9.58 -2.43
C ALA A 400 -25.06 -10.91 -1.70
N HIS A 401 -24.07 -10.99 -0.81
CA HIS A 401 -23.81 -12.17 0.01
C HIS A 401 -24.98 -12.51 0.94
N ALA A 402 -25.72 -11.52 1.43
CA ALA A 402 -26.95 -11.74 2.19
C ALA A 402 -28.05 -12.48 1.38
N GLN A 403 -27.94 -12.48 0.04
CA GLN A 403 -28.80 -13.23 -0.88
C GLN A 403 -28.09 -14.43 -1.54
N ASN A 404 -26.90 -14.80 -1.06
CA ASN A 404 -26.07 -15.87 -1.62
C ASN A 404 -25.72 -15.65 -3.11
N LEU A 405 -25.55 -14.38 -3.52
CA LEU A 405 -25.15 -14.01 -4.87
C LEU A 405 -23.63 -13.86 -4.94
N VAL A 406 -23.02 -14.41 -5.99
CA VAL A 406 -21.61 -14.17 -6.32
C VAL A 406 -21.42 -12.75 -6.83
N VAL A 407 -20.32 -12.09 -6.47
CA VAL A 407 -19.89 -10.82 -7.07
C VAL A 407 -18.59 -11.01 -7.83
N SER A 408 -18.62 -10.77 -9.13
CA SER A 408 -17.43 -10.69 -9.98
C SER A 408 -17.22 -9.28 -10.50
N VAL A 409 -15.97 -8.95 -10.85
CA VAL A 409 -15.60 -7.65 -11.41
C VAL A 409 -14.73 -7.81 -12.64
N ASP A 410 -15.09 -7.11 -13.73
CA ASP A 410 -14.25 -6.97 -14.91
C ASP A 410 -13.21 -5.87 -14.64
N THR A 411 -11.93 -6.18 -14.90
CA THR A 411 -10.81 -5.26 -14.65
C THR A 411 -9.83 -5.23 -15.82
N PRO A 412 -9.26 -4.06 -16.18
CA PRO A 412 -8.23 -4.02 -17.20
C PRO A 412 -6.97 -4.77 -16.75
N VAL A 413 -6.10 -5.13 -17.69
CA VAL A 413 -4.81 -5.77 -17.37
C VAL A 413 -3.95 -4.85 -16.48
N PRO A 414 -3.31 -5.37 -15.42
CA PRO A 414 -2.37 -4.60 -14.59
C PRO A 414 -1.21 -4.05 -15.43
N GLN A 415 -1.17 -2.73 -15.58
CA GLN A 415 -0.13 -1.98 -16.27
C GLN A 415 0.14 -0.69 -15.48
N ALA A 416 1.29 -0.02 -15.72
CA ALA A 416 1.68 1.17 -14.97
C ALA A 416 0.57 2.24 -14.92
N TYR A 417 -0.15 2.45 -16.03
CA TYR A 417 -1.24 3.43 -16.13
C TYR A 417 -2.61 2.90 -15.66
N THR A 418 -2.72 1.65 -15.18
CA THR A 418 -3.95 1.10 -14.60
C THR A 418 -3.75 0.66 -13.15
N MET A 419 -2.57 0.90 -12.55
CA MET A 419 -2.30 0.52 -11.15
C MET A 419 -3.21 1.22 -10.15
N TYR A 420 -3.69 2.42 -10.49
CA TYR A 420 -4.62 3.18 -9.65
C TYR A 420 -5.96 2.46 -9.43
N TYR A 421 -6.30 1.41 -10.19
CA TYR A 421 -7.52 0.61 -9.95
C TYR A 421 -7.51 -0.14 -8.60
N GLN A 422 -6.36 -0.23 -7.90
CA GLN A 422 -6.25 -0.85 -6.58
C GLN A 422 -6.84 -2.28 -6.53
N ARG A 423 -6.45 -3.14 -7.48
CA ARG A 423 -6.96 -4.52 -7.59
C ARG A 423 -6.75 -5.38 -6.34
N GLY A 424 -5.71 -5.10 -5.55
CA GLY A 424 -5.52 -5.73 -4.24
C GLY A 424 -6.66 -5.44 -3.28
N GLU A 425 -7.14 -4.19 -3.27
CA GLU A 425 -8.30 -3.79 -2.47
C GLU A 425 -9.60 -4.39 -3.02
N GLN A 426 -9.79 -4.42 -4.35
CA GLN A 426 -10.95 -5.10 -4.96
C GLN A 426 -11.00 -6.58 -4.54
N ALA A 427 -9.86 -7.28 -4.63
CA ALA A 427 -9.73 -8.71 -4.29
C ALA A 427 -10.01 -9.02 -2.81
N ARG A 428 -9.97 -8.03 -1.90
CA ARG A 428 -10.38 -8.23 -0.51
C ARG A 428 -11.87 -8.48 -0.36
N PHE A 429 -12.69 -7.96 -1.27
CA PHE A 429 -14.14 -7.97 -1.16
C PHE A 429 -14.80 -8.93 -2.16
N VAL A 430 -14.47 -8.81 -3.45
CA VAL A 430 -15.17 -9.57 -4.51
C VAL A 430 -14.84 -11.07 -4.49
N ASP A 431 -15.74 -11.88 -5.06
CA ASP A 431 -15.60 -13.34 -5.12
C ASP A 431 -14.72 -13.79 -6.29
N TYR A 432 -14.83 -13.09 -7.43
CA TYR A 432 -14.01 -13.35 -8.62
C TYR A 432 -13.54 -12.05 -9.25
N MET A 433 -12.31 -12.05 -9.77
CA MET A 433 -11.83 -10.98 -10.64
C MET A 433 -11.63 -11.51 -12.04
N ILE A 434 -12.23 -10.84 -13.02
CA ILE A 434 -12.12 -11.15 -14.42
C ILE A 434 -11.16 -10.15 -15.07
N VAL A 435 -9.97 -10.62 -15.44
CA VAL A 435 -9.01 -9.78 -16.15
C VAL A 435 -9.31 -9.79 -17.63
N MET A 436 -9.60 -8.62 -18.18
CA MET A 436 -9.89 -8.42 -19.60
C MET A 436 -8.58 -8.48 -20.41
N ALA A 437 -8.03 -9.67 -20.59
CA ALA A 437 -6.74 -9.89 -21.27
C ALA A 437 -6.87 -9.83 -22.80
N TYR A 438 -7.55 -8.81 -23.30
CA TYR A 438 -7.77 -8.49 -24.71
C TYR A 438 -7.69 -7.00 -24.96
N ASP A 439 -7.82 -6.61 -26.24
CA ASP A 439 -7.57 -5.26 -26.75
C ASP A 439 -6.17 -4.71 -26.37
N GLU A 440 -5.16 -5.59 -26.35
CA GLU A 440 -3.73 -5.21 -26.31
C GLU A 440 -3.41 -4.19 -27.42
N HIS A 441 -3.98 -4.43 -28.62
CA HIS A 441 -4.05 -3.46 -29.70
C HIS A 441 -5.51 -3.24 -30.11
N PHE A 442 -5.95 -1.98 -30.13
CA PHE A 442 -7.32 -1.55 -30.37
C PHE A 442 -7.41 -0.47 -31.47
N ALA A 443 -8.61 0.03 -31.78
CA ALA A 443 -8.81 0.95 -32.92
C ALA A 443 -7.93 2.22 -32.90
N GLY A 444 -7.46 2.63 -31.72
CA GLY A 444 -6.62 3.81 -31.51
C GLY A 444 -5.14 3.52 -31.31
N SER A 445 -4.67 2.28 -31.42
CA SER A 445 -3.24 1.97 -31.26
C SER A 445 -2.41 2.55 -32.40
N GLU A 446 -1.18 2.97 -32.08
CA GLU A 446 -0.24 3.55 -33.07
C GLU A 446 0.26 2.51 -34.07
N GLU A 447 0.29 1.24 -33.68
CA GLU A 447 0.74 0.13 -34.51
C GLU A 447 -0.28 -1.01 -34.57
N ALA A 448 -0.26 -1.72 -35.69
CA ALA A 448 -1.09 -2.91 -35.88
C ALA A 448 -0.50 -4.06 -35.06
N GLY A 449 -1.35 -4.73 -34.29
CA GLY A 449 -0.90 -5.83 -33.45
C GLY A 449 -1.99 -6.83 -33.08
N SER A 450 -1.60 -7.78 -32.23
CA SER A 450 -2.48 -8.83 -31.73
C SER A 450 -3.53 -8.23 -30.79
N VAL A 451 -4.75 -8.75 -30.82
CA VAL A 451 -5.78 -8.37 -29.85
C VAL A 451 -5.45 -8.92 -28.45
N SER A 452 -4.80 -10.09 -28.37
CA SER A 452 -4.48 -10.78 -27.12
C SER A 452 -3.30 -11.73 -27.35
N SER A 453 -2.07 -11.20 -27.35
CA SER A 453 -0.86 -12.01 -27.53
C SER A 453 -0.60 -12.91 -26.30
N LEU A 454 0.05 -14.06 -26.51
CA LEU A 454 0.36 -14.98 -25.40
C LEU A 454 1.20 -14.32 -24.28
N PRO A 455 2.25 -13.52 -24.58
CA PRO A 455 2.98 -12.81 -23.53
C PRO A 455 2.12 -11.83 -22.72
N PHE A 456 1.21 -11.11 -23.40
CA PHE A 456 0.27 -10.20 -22.75
C PHE A 456 -0.68 -10.92 -21.79
N VAL A 457 -1.28 -12.03 -22.25
CA VAL A 457 -2.14 -12.87 -21.42
C VAL A 457 -1.39 -13.48 -20.24
N GLN A 458 -0.16 -13.95 -20.46
CA GLN A 458 0.67 -14.52 -19.40
C GLN A 458 0.95 -13.47 -18.30
N GLN A 459 1.34 -12.26 -18.69
CA GLN A 459 1.55 -11.16 -17.75
C GLN A 459 0.27 -10.82 -16.98
N ALA A 460 -0.88 -10.76 -17.66
CA ALA A 460 -2.16 -10.49 -17.01
C ALA A 460 -2.47 -11.50 -15.91
N VAL A 461 -2.32 -12.80 -16.17
CA VAL A 461 -2.56 -13.86 -15.19
C VAL A 461 -1.53 -13.82 -14.05
N GLU A 462 -0.24 -13.63 -14.35
CA GLU A 462 0.82 -13.55 -13.34
C GLU A 462 0.61 -12.39 -12.36
N GLU A 463 0.23 -11.20 -12.84
CA GLU A 463 -0.01 -10.05 -11.97
C GLU A 463 -1.30 -10.20 -11.15
N MET A 464 -2.37 -10.73 -11.75
CA MET A 464 -3.64 -10.94 -11.02
C MET A 464 -3.52 -12.00 -9.92
N THR A 465 -2.74 -13.05 -10.16
CA THR A 465 -2.53 -14.12 -9.17
C THR A 465 -1.63 -13.71 -8.00
N ARG A 466 -0.99 -12.53 -8.05
CA ARG A 466 -0.30 -11.94 -6.88
C ARG A 466 -1.27 -11.30 -5.89
N VAL A 467 -2.44 -10.85 -6.34
CA VAL A 467 -3.42 -10.16 -5.50
C VAL A 467 -4.63 -11.02 -5.14
N MET A 468 -4.94 -12.04 -5.95
CA MET A 468 -6.09 -12.92 -5.73
C MET A 468 -5.70 -14.39 -5.95
N PRO A 469 -6.27 -15.34 -5.18
CA PRO A 469 -6.08 -16.77 -5.42
C PRO A 469 -6.44 -17.19 -6.86
N ALA A 470 -5.65 -18.10 -7.43
CA ALA A 470 -5.74 -18.45 -8.85
C ALA A 470 -7.07 -19.09 -9.27
N ASP A 471 -7.77 -19.76 -8.35
CA ASP A 471 -9.12 -20.32 -8.55
C ASP A 471 -10.22 -19.26 -8.56
N GLN A 472 -9.90 -18.01 -8.24
CA GLN A 472 -10.81 -16.86 -8.23
C GLN A 472 -10.50 -15.83 -9.35
N VAL A 473 -9.43 -16.05 -10.11
CA VAL A 473 -9.06 -15.22 -11.27
C VAL A 473 -9.61 -15.86 -12.54
N ILE A 474 -10.43 -15.13 -13.28
CA ILE A 474 -10.96 -15.52 -14.59
C ILE A 474 -10.21 -14.72 -15.67
N CYS A 475 -9.62 -15.40 -16.65
CA CYS A 475 -8.93 -14.74 -17.76
C CYS A 475 -9.87 -14.57 -18.95
N GLY A 476 -10.27 -13.33 -19.24
CA GLY A 476 -11.03 -12.97 -20.43
C GLY A 476 -10.18 -13.08 -21.70
N ILE A 477 -10.72 -13.69 -22.75
CA ILE A 477 -10.05 -13.90 -24.04
C ILE A 477 -11.02 -13.54 -25.17
N PRO A 478 -10.57 -12.86 -26.24
CA PRO A 478 -11.48 -12.37 -27.26
C PRO A 478 -11.84 -13.46 -28.27
N PHE A 479 -13.12 -13.53 -28.65
CA PHE A 479 -13.62 -14.32 -29.79
C PHE A 479 -13.80 -13.44 -31.04
N TYR A 480 -12.92 -12.46 -31.19
CA TYR A 480 -12.81 -11.57 -32.35
C TYR A 480 -11.34 -11.27 -32.64
N THR A 481 -11.08 -10.80 -33.84
CA THR A 481 -9.80 -10.23 -34.25
C THR A 481 -10.02 -8.84 -34.84
N ARG A 482 -8.93 -8.14 -35.14
CA ARG A 482 -8.97 -6.88 -35.89
C ARG A 482 -8.39 -7.06 -37.28
N VAL A 483 -9.00 -6.41 -38.26
CA VAL A 483 -8.41 -6.20 -39.58
C VAL A 483 -7.82 -4.80 -39.61
N TRP A 484 -6.51 -4.73 -39.76
CA TRP A 484 -5.78 -3.47 -39.86
C TRP A 484 -5.68 -3.03 -41.32
N THR A 485 -5.92 -1.75 -41.57
CA THR A 485 -5.77 -1.12 -42.88
C THR A 485 -4.72 -0.03 -42.81
N GLU A 486 -3.63 -0.24 -43.56
CA GLU A 486 -2.59 0.76 -43.80
C GLU A 486 -2.78 1.35 -45.20
N LYS A 487 -3.12 2.64 -45.29
CA LYS A 487 -3.27 3.32 -46.58
C LYS A 487 -1.93 3.91 -47.00
N PHE A 488 -1.45 3.53 -48.18
CA PHE A 488 -0.22 4.11 -48.74
C PHE A 488 -0.30 5.64 -48.78
N GLY A 489 0.69 6.30 -48.18
CA GLY A 489 0.76 7.76 -48.07
C GLY A 489 0.01 8.37 -46.88
N GLN A 490 -0.57 7.56 -45.99
CA GLN A 490 -1.12 8.00 -44.70
C GLN A 490 -0.30 7.40 -43.55
N SER A 491 -0.07 8.19 -42.50
CA SER A 491 0.63 7.74 -41.30
C SER A 491 -0.29 7.03 -40.30
N ALA A 492 -1.59 7.32 -40.33
CA ALA A 492 -2.56 6.73 -39.42
C ALA A 492 -3.07 5.39 -39.95
N ILE A 493 -2.99 4.37 -39.11
CA ILE A 493 -3.61 3.07 -39.32
C ILE A 493 -5.05 3.08 -38.82
N THR A 494 -5.92 2.28 -39.41
CA THR A 494 -7.30 2.09 -38.95
C THR A 494 -7.57 0.61 -38.77
N SER A 495 -8.45 0.22 -37.84
CA SER A 495 -8.90 -1.17 -37.73
C SER A 495 -10.41 -1.31 -37.63
N GLU A 496 -10.90 -2.47 -38.05
CA GLU A 496 -12.28 -2.93 -37.86
C GLU A 496 -12.28 -4.25 -37.10
N VAL A 497 -13.29 -4.44 -36.24
CA VAL A 497 -13.49 -5.70 -35.51
C VAL A 497 -14.11 -6.74 -36.44
N LEU A 498 -13.61 -7.97 -36.33
CA LEU A 498 -14.06 -9.10 -37.13
C LEU A 498 -14.24 -10.32 -36.23
N GLY A 499 -15.48 -10.80 -36.11
CA GLY A 499 -15.76 -12.07 -35.42
C GLY A 499 -15.10 -13.27 -36.13
N MET A 500 -15.03 -14.41 -35.45
CA MET A 500 -14.27 -15.57 -35.93
C MET A 500 -14.68 -16.09 -37.32
N ASP A 501 -15.98 -16.09 -37.65
CA ASP A 501 -16.46 -16.48 -38.98
C ASP A 501 -16.05 -15.48 -40.07
N GLY A 502 -16.06 -14.19 -39.72
CA GLY A 502 -15.52 -13.14 -40.56
C GLY A 502 -14.03 -13.35 -40.81
N ALA A 503 -13.26 -13.65 -39.77
CA ALA A 503 -11.81 -13.87 -39.86
C ALA A 503 -11.48 -15.07 -40.75
N LYS A 504 -12.22 -16.17 -40.59
CA LYS A 504 -12.12 -17.36 -41.46
C LYS A 504 -12.45 -17.04 -42.92
N THR A 505 -13.43 -16.18 -43.16
CA THR A 505 -13.80 -15.74 -44.51
C THR A 505 -12.73 -14.84 -45.12
N MET A 506 -12.17 -13.91 -44.33
CA MET A 506 -11.10 -13.02 -44.77
C MET A 506 -9.83 -13.81 -45.12
N GLN A 507 -9.45 -14.81 -44.32
CA GLN A 507 -8.32 -15.68 -44.62
C GLN A 507 -8.42 -16.35 -45.99
N LYS A 508 -9.64 -16.73 -46.41
CA LYS A 508 -9.90 -17.31 -47.75
C LYS A 508 -9.82 -16.28 -48.88
N ARG A 509 -9.99 -14.99 -48.61
CA ARG A 509 -9.89 -13.92 -49.62
C ARG A 509 -8.44 -13.46 -49.84
N ILE A 510 -7.60 -13.56 -48.80
CA ILE A 510 -6.18 -13.19 -48.85
C ILE A 510 -5.32 -14.31 -49.49
N ARG A 511 -5.76 -15.57 -49.35
CA ARG A 511 -5.18 -16.72 -50.08
C ARG A 511 -5.71 -16.80 -51.50
#